data_AF-A0A1V4X4A0-F1
#
_entry.id   AF-A0A1V4X4A0-F1
#
_cell.length_a   1.000
_cell.length_b   1.000
_cell.length_c   1.000
_cell.angle_alpha   90.00
_cell.angle_beta   90.00
_cell.angle_gamma   90.00
#
_symmetry.space_group_name_H-M   'P 1'
#
loop_
_entity.id
_entity.type
_entity.pdbx_description
1 polymer ?
#
loop_
_entity_poly.entity_id
_entity_poly.type
_entity_poly.pdbx_seq_one_letter_code
_entity_poly.pdbx_strand_id
1 'polypeptide(L)'
;MHRFLLLLVCALLLSGCVSYKKFEDLQLENERLNKELLLSRQQNETLAEELKQLKDLSDFYYRTGMSLYGEKRYGDALEKFQTLVDRFPTSRHAAAAGEKIAEIRNLALNQYQKIVKSVEATRDLKGRIEMIDREMKSAFLTKDLSEKLLALREELRSDLEEELEAQRDIGRHILIEDDPIKSWKVYRSTRNLAQQIGEDRKFYVEIYFVQRYTGKKFFKVKTRYEAPEYLSYESVTLQGQNGTRLTIDTIYPQKQSSVDVHGVNEWSDNEIAEEDKILKLAKSQAVTVTFKGGNRYTFQMSEQQLAALREVVRKYQATR
;
A
#
# COMPACT_ATOMS: atom_id res chain seq x y z
N MET A 1 -52.24 -48.10 102.08
CA MET A 1 -51.61 -46.94 101.40
C MET A 1 -50.15 -47.16 100.94
N HIS A 2 -49.68 -48.39 100.67
CA HIS A 2 -48.29 -48.62 100.21
C HIS A 2 -48.16 -49.28 98.83
N ARG A 3 -49.23 -49.82 98.23
CA ARG A 3 -49.20 -50.40 96.89
C ARG A 3 -49.40 -49.39 95.75
N PHE A 4 -50.12 -48.30 95.99
CA PHE A 4 -50.33 -47.24 94.99
C PHE A 4 -49.13 -46.28 94.86
N LEU A 5 -48.34 -46.11 95.92
CA LEU A 5 -47.13 -45.26 95.89
C LEU A 5 -46.00 -45.88 95.06
N LEU A 6 -45.92 -47.22 95.03
CA LEU A 6 -44.86 -47.96 94.33
C LEU A 6 -45.08 -48.03 92.80
N LEU A 7 -46.35 -48.06 92.37
CA LEU A 7 -46.71 -48.00 90.95
C LEU A 7 -46.55 -46.60 90.34
N LEU A 8 -46.68 -45.54 91.15
CA LEU A 8 -46.51 -44.16 90.69
C LEU A 8 -45.02 -43.79 90.46
N VAL A 9 -44.10 -44.40 91.23
CA VAL A 9 -42.65 -44.16 91.10
C VAL A 9 -42.06 -44.85 89.85
N CYS A 10 -42.58 -46.02 89.45
CA CYS A 10 -42.13 -46.69 88.22
C CYS A 10 -42.67 -46.01 86.94
N ALA A 11 -43.83 -45.34 87.01
CA ALA A 11 -44.41 -44.64 85.85
C ALA A 11 -43.69 -43.32 85.51
N LEU A 12 -42.95 -42.72 86.46
CA LEU A 12 -42.21 -41.46 86.26
C LEU A 12 -40.77 -41.66 85.74
N LEU A 13 -40.29 -42.90 85.58
CA LEU A 13 -38.94 -43.20 85.11
C LEU A 13 -38.86 -43.66 83.63
N LEU A 14 -40.00 -43.80 82.94
CA LEU A 14 -40.06 -44.42 81.60
C LEU A 14 -40.23 -43.45 80.43
N SER A 15 -40.36 -42.14 80.66
CA SER A 15 -40.54 -41.15 79.58
C SER A 15 -39.22 -40.61 79.00
N GLY A 16 -38.18 -41.44 78.90
CA GLY A 16 -36.87 -41.04 78.36
C GLY A 16 -35.99 -42.13 77.77
N CYS A 17 -36.41 -43.40 77.75
CA CYS A 17 -35.57 -44.49 77.23
C CYS A 17 -35.80 -44.72 75.74
N VAL A 18 -34.87 -44.25 74.91
CA VAL A 18 -34.77 -44.63 73.49
C VAL A 18 -34.57 -46.15 73.41
N SER A 19 -35.31 -46.85 72.55
CA SER A 19 -35.13 -48.30 72.36
C SER A 19 -33.70 -48.60 71.89
N TYR A 20 -33.07 -49.66 72.40
CA TYR A 20 -31.68 -50.02 72.09
C TYR A 20 -31.34 -50.00 70.58
N LYS A 21 -32.22 -50.55 69.73
CA LYS A 21 -32.06 -50.51 68.27
C LYS A 21 -31.98 -49.08 67.71
N LYS A 22 -32.87 -48.19 68.17
CA LYS A 22 -32.85 -46.77 67.80
C LYS A 22 -31.61 -46.05 68.32
N PHE A 23 -31.05 -46.49 69.45
CA PHE A 23 -29.79 -45.96 69.96
C PHE A 23 -28.60 -46.39 69.06
N GLU A 24 -28.54 -47.65 68.64
CA GLU A 24 -27.53 -48.13 67.68
C GLU A 24 -27.65 -47.44 66.31
N ASP A 25 -28.87 -47.30 65.78
CA ASP A 25 -29.14 -46.59 64.53
C ASP A 25 -28.65 -45.13 64.60
N LEU A 26 -28.90 -44.44 65.72
CA LEU A 26 -28.43 -43.08 65.95
C LEU A 26 -26.91 -42.99 66.11
N GLN A 27 -26.25 -43.99 66.68
CA GLN A 27 -24.79 -44.03 66.74
C GLN A 27 -24.19 -44.16 65.34
N LEU A 28 -24.74 -45.06 64.53
CA LEU A 28 -24.30 -45.28 63.15
C LEU A 28 -24.52 -44.03 62.27
N GLU A 29 -25.66 -43.35 62.44
CA GLU A 29 -25.95 -42.08 61.76
C GLU A 29 -25.00 -40.96 62.20
N ASN A 30 -24.71 -40.84 63.51
CA ASN A 30 -23.73 -39.87 64.01
C ASN A 30 -22.32 -40.13 63.45
N GLU A 31 -21.90 -41.39 63.38
CA GLU A 31 -20.61 -41.73 62.77
C GLU A 31 -20.54 -41.36 61.29
N ARG A 32 -21.63 -41.61 60.54
CA ARG A 32 -21.74 -41.20 59.15
C ARG A 32 -21.69 -39.68 58.98
N LEU A 33 -22.49 -38.94 59.76
CA LEU A 33 -22.52 -37.48 59.72
C LEU A 33 -21.15 -36.88 60.09
N ASN A 34 -20.45 -37.45 61.07
CA ASN A 34 -19.10 -37.00 61.43
C ASN A 34 -18.08 -37.22 60.30
N LYS A 35 -18.19 -38.33 59.55
CA LYS A 35 -17.35 -38.57 58.36
C LYS A 35 -17.65 -37.59 57.23
N GLU A 36 -18.93 -37.33 56.95
CA GLU A 36 -19.36 -36.35 55.93
C GLU A 36 -18.90 -34.93 56.31
N LEU A 37 -19.01 -34.56 57.59
CA LEU A 37 -18.54 -33.27 58.11
C LEU A 37 -17.02 -33.12 57.95
N LEU A 38 -16.25 -34.19 58.22
CA LEU A 38 -14.80 -34.18 58.06
C LEU A 38 -14.40 -33.99 56.59
N LEU A 39 -15.02 -34.73 55.67
CA LEU A 39 -14.78 -34.60 54.23
C LEU A 39 -15.14 -33.20 53.73
N SER A 40 -16.29 -32.66 54.15
CA SER A 40 -16.70 -31.31 53.79
C SER A 40 -15.72 -30.25 54.30
N ARG A 41 -15.17 -30.41 55.51
CA ARG A 41 -14.12 -29.52 56.04
C ARG A 41 -12.85 -29.58 55.20
N GLN A 42 -12.38 -30.78 54.84
CA GLN A 42 -11.22 -30.94 53.97
C GLN A 42 -11.43 -30.29 52.60
N GLN A 43 -12.61 -30.48 51.99
CA GLN A 43 -12.96 -29.83 50.73
C GLN A 43 -13.00 -28.31 50.85
N ASN A 44 -13.54 -27.78 51.95
CA ASN A 44 -13.56 -26.33 52.19
C ASN A 44 -12.15 -25.76 52.39
N GLU A 45 -11.25 -26.49 53.06
CA GLU A 45 -9.84 -26.10 53.21
C GLU A 45 -9.11 -26.08 51.86
N THR A 46 -9.30 -27.11 51.01
CA THR A 46 -8.69 -27.14 49.68
C THR A 46 -9.21 -26.02 48.78
N LEU A 47 -10.53 -25.78 48.79
CA LEU A 47 -11.14 -24.69 48.03
C LEU A 47 -10.65 -23.32 48.52
N ALA A 48 -10.46 -23.14 49.83
CA ALA A 48 -9.93 -21.90 50.38
C ALA A 48 -8.50 -21.62 49.90
N GLU A 49 -7.65 -22.65 49.81
CA GLU A 49 -6.29 -22.50 49.30
C GLU A 49 -6.25 -22.23 47.80
N GLU A 50 -7.07 -22.92 47.00
CA GLU A 50 -7.20 -22.65 45.55
C GLU A 50 -7.69 -21.22 45.29
N LEU A 51 -8.71 -20.77 46.02
CA LEU A 51 -9.21 -19.39 45.91
C LEU A 51 -8.15 -18.36 46.28
N LYS A 52 -7.31 -18.65 47.27
CA LYS A 52 -6.19 -17.79 47.65
C LYS A 52 -5.14 -17.73 46.54
N GLN A 53 -4.75 -18.85 45.95
CA GLN A 53 -3.81 -18.88 44.83
C GLN A 53 -4.34 -18.11 43.61
N LEU A 54 -5.62 -18.26 43.28
CA LEU A 54 -6.24 -17.50 42.19
C LEU A 54 -6.24 -15.99 42.48
N LYS A 55 -6.51 -15.59 43.73
CA LYS A 55 -6.42 -14.18 44.15
C LYS A 55 -5.00 -13.65 43.99
N ASP A 56 -4.00 -14.37 44.50
CA ASP A 56 -2.59 -13.98 44.44
C ASP A 56 -2.09 -13.84 42.98
N LEU A 57 -2.49 -14.76 42.10
CA LEU A 57 -2.21 -14.68 40.67
C LEU A 57 -2.87 -13.45 40.03
N SER A 58 -4.15 -13.18 40.34
CA SER A 58 -4.83 -12.01 39.79
C SER A 58 -4.23 -10.70 40.29
N ASP A 59 -3.82 -10.63 41.57
CA ASP A 59 -3.10 -9.50 42.17
C ASP A 59 -1.73 -9.31 41.48
N PHE A 60 -1.01 -10.40 41.20
CA PHE A 60 0.27 -10.39 40.48
C PHE A 60 0.12 -9.76 39.09
N TYR A 61 -0.79 -10.26 38.25
CA TYR A 61 -0.98 -9.72 36.90
C TYR A 61 -1.36 -8.23 36.93
N TYR A 62 -2.20 -7.82 37.89
CA TYR A 62 -2.60 -6.42 38.03
C TYR A 62 -1.42 -5.53 38.40
N ARG A 63 -0.66 -5.91 39.43
CA ARG A 63 0.50 -5.12 39.92
C ARG A 63 1.59 -5.03 38.86
N THR A 64 1.90 -6.13 38.17
CA THR A 64 2.88 -6.13 37.08
C THR A 64 2.40 -5.26 35.91
N GLY A 65 1.13 -5.37 35.51
CA GLY A 65 0.54 -4.51 34.46
C GLY A 65 0.63 -3.03 34.82
N MET A 66 0.33 -2.67 36.07
CA MET A 66 0.44 -1.29 36.56
C MET A 66 1.88 -0.78 36.58
N SER A 67 2.86 -1.61 36.97
CA SER A 67 4.28 -1.24 36.93
C SER A 67 4.73 -0.95 35.49
N LEU A 68 4.44 -1.87 34.56
CA LEU A 68 4.77 -1.72 33.14
C LEU A 68 4.08 -0.51 32.51
N TYR A 69 2.84 -0.22 32.91
CA TYR A 69 2.12 0.97 32.50
C TYR A 69 2.82 2.25 32.96
N GLY A 70 3.27 2.30 34.22
CA GLY A 70 4.06 3.41 34.76
C GLY A 70 5.40 3.61 34.03
N GLU A 71 6.02 2.52 33.58
CA GLU A 71 7.23 2.53 32.75
C GLU A 71 6.97 2.88 31.27
N LYS A 72 5.70 3.16 30.88
CA LYS A 72 5.25 3.42 29.50
C LYS A 72 5.48 2.23 28.54
N ARG A 73 5.69 1.03 29.08
CA ARG A 73 5.78 -0.23 28.32
C ARG A 73 4.38 -0.74 28.02
N TYR A 74 3.63 0.04 27.26
CA TYR A 74 2.19 -0.18 27.06
C TYR A 74 1.86 -1.53 26.42
N GLY A 75 2.74 -2.06 25.55
CA GLY A 75 2.55 -3.39 24.95
C GLY A 75 2.58 -4.50 25.98
N ASP A 76 3.61 -4.50 26.83
CA ASP A 76 3.77 -5.47 27.91
C ASP A 76 2.67 -5.31 28.97
N ALA A 77 2.31 -4.08 29.31
CA ALA A 77 1.23 -3.78 30.26
C ALA A 77 -0.12 -4.31 29.73
N LEU A 78 -0.41 -4.08 28.45
CA LEU A 78 -1.62 -4.56 27.79
C LEU A 78 -1.73 -6.08 27.86
N GLU A 79 -0.64 -6.81 27.62
CA GLU A 79 -0.60 -8.27 27.72
C GLU A 79 -0.95 -8.76 29.14
N LYS A 80 -0.40 -8.12 30.19
CA LYS A 80 -0.68 -8.51 31.58
C LYS A 80 -2.11 -8.21 31.99
N PHE A 81 -2.66 -7.06 31.60
CA PHE A 81 -4.06 -6.74 31.87
C PHE A 81 -5.01 -7.67 31.11
N GLN A 82 -4.73 -7.98 29.85
CA GLN A 82 -5.54 -8.93 29.07
C GLN A 82 -5.53 -10.32 29.71
N THR A 83 -4.34 -10.81 30.10
CA THR A 83 -4.22 -12.09 30.81
C THR A 83 -5.04 -12.11 32.09
N LEU A 84 -5.09 -10.99 32.83
CA LEU A 84 -5.92 -10.87 34.03
C LEU A 84 -7.41 -11.00 33.70
N VAL A 85 -7.90 -10.21 32.75
CA VAL A 85 -9.32 -10.18 32.38
C VAL A 85 -9.77 -11.53 31.80
N ASP A 86 -8.94 -12.15 30.96
CA ASP A 86 -9.26 -13.41 30.29
C ASP A 86 -9.24 -14.61 31.24
N ARG A 87 -8.26 -14.66 32.17
CA ARG A 87 -8.09 -15.80 33.09
C ARG A 87 -8.81 -15.63 34.43
N PHE A 88 -9.05 -14.40 34.87
CA PHE A 88 -9.63 -14.09 36.19
C PHE A 88 -10.77 -13.06 36.08
N PRO A 89 -11.83 -13.33 35.30
CA PRO A 89 -12.89 -12.36 35.03
C PRO A 89 -13.69 -11.93 36.27
N THR A 90 -13.72 -12.75 37.32
CA THR A 90 -14.38 -12.44 38.61
C THR A 90 -13.45 -11.80 39.64
N SER A 91 -12.18 -11.56 39.31
CA SER A 91 -11.25 -10.85 40.19
C SER A 91 -11.75 -9.43 40.45
N ARG A 92 -11.51 -8.92 41.67
CA ARG A 92 -11.73 -7.51 42.02
C ARG A 92 -10.98 -6.53 41.11
N HIS A 93 -9.91 -7.00 40.45
CA HIS A 93 -9.07 -6.21 39.55
C HIS A 93 -9.53 -6.24 38.09
N ALA A 94 -10.48 -7.11 37.73
CA ALA A 94 -10.89 -7.31 36.33
C ALA A 94 -11.46 -6.02 35.70
N ALA A 95 -12.33 -5.31 36.43
CA ALA A 95 -12.90 -4.05 35.96
C ALA A 95 -11.81 -2.97 35.74
N ALA A 96 -10.95 -2.76 36.74
CA ALA A 96 -9.85 -1.78 36.65
C ALA A 96 -8.82 -2.13 35.56
N ALA A 97 -8.51 -3.42 35.36
CA ALA A 97 -7.68 -3.88 34.26
C ALA A 97 -8.36 -3.60 32.90
N GLY A 98 -9.67 -3.80 32.80
CA GLY A 98 -10.47 -3.46 31.63
C GLY A 98 -10.40 -1.97 31.27
N GLU A 99 -10.49 -1.08 32.25
CA GLU A 99 -10.29 0.36 32.05
C GLU A 99 -8.89 0.68 31.52
N LYS A 100 -7.85 0.07 32.09
CA LYS A 100 -6.46 0.24 31.62
C LYS A 100 -6.24 -0.28 30.20
N ILE A 101 -6.85 -1.41 29.84
CA ILE A 101 -6.83 -1.91 28.46
C ILE A 101 -7.45 -0.88 27.50
N ALA A 102 -8.59 -0.29 27.88
CA ALA A 102 -9.26 0.73 27.07
C ALA A 102 -8.41 2.00 26.93
N GLU A 103 -7.80 2.48 28.02
CA GLU A 103 -6.85 3.62 28.00
C GLU A 103 -5.69 3.37 27.04
N ILE A 104 -5.02 2.22 27.14
CA ILE A 104 -3.89 1.86 26.27
C ILE A 104 -4.31 1.79 24.80
N ARG A 105 -5.47 1.17 24.53
CA ARG A 105 -6.00 1.06 23.15
C ARG A 105 -6.35 2.44 22.57
N ASN A 106 -6.96 3.32 23.36
CA ASN A 106 -7.27 4.69 22.94
C ASN A 106 -5.98 5.50 22.67
N LEU A 107 -4.95 5.32 23.49
CA LEU A 107 -3.64 5.93 23.25
C LEU A 107 -3.05 5.48 21.91
N ALA A 108 -3.04 4.18 21.63
CA ALA A 108 -2.56 3.63 20.36
C ALA A 108 -3.38 4.15 19.17
N LEU A 109 -4.70 4.21 19.30
CA LEU A 109 -5.60 4.72 18.25
C LEU A 109 -5.34 6.21 17.96
N ASN A 110 -5.18 7.04 18.98
CA ASN A 110 -4.86 8.45 18.81
C ASN A 110 -3.50 8.66 18.12
N GLN A 111 -2.51 7.85 18.48
CA GLN A 111 -1.20 7.88 17.81
C GLN A 111 -1.32 7.48 16.35
N TYR A 112 -2.01 6.38 16.05
CA TYR A 112 -2.29 5.94 14.68
C TYR A 112 -2.96 7.03 13.85
N GLN A 113 -4.03 7.65 14.35
CA GLN A 113 -4.74 8.72 13.64
C GLN A 113 -3.85 9.93 13.35
N LYS A 114 -2.98 10.30 14.30
CA LYS A 114 -2.01 11.39 14.10
C LYS A 114 -1.00 11.06 13.01
N ILE A 115 -0.51 9.82 12.97
CA ILE A 115 0.44 9.36 11.95
C ILE A 115 -0.23 9.41 10.57
N VAL A 116 -1.41 8.80 10.43
CA VAL A 116 -2.16 8.78 9.15
C VAL A 116 -2.42 10.20 8.64
N LYS A 117 -2.88 11.11 9.50
CA LYS A 117 -3.10 12.51 9.13
C LYS A 117 -1.82 13.20 8.63
N SER A 118 -0.68 12.90 9.23
CA SER A 118 0.62 13.48 8.84
C SER A 118 1.12 12.89 7.52
N VAL A 119 0.88 11.60 7.30
CA VAL A 119 1.15 10.90 6.04
C VAL A 119 0.28 11.47 4.91
N GLU A 120 -1.02 11.71 5.14
CA GLU A 120 -1.92 12.32 4.15
C GLU A 120 -1.55 13.76 3.80
N ALA A 121 -1.00 14.51 4.76
CA ALA A 121 -0.54 15.87 4.52
C ALA A 121 0.79 15.95 3.72
N THR A 122 1.50 14.83 3.61
CA THR A 122 2.79 14.77 2.91
C THR A 122 2.56 14.53 1.42
N ARG A 123 3.14 15.39 0.56
CA ARG A 123 2.84 15.42 -0.88
C ARG A 123 3.45 14.27 -1.67
N ASP A 124 4.68 13.89 -1.39
CA ASP A 124 5.41 12.89 -2.16
C ASP A 124 5.35 11.50 -1.51
N LEU A 125 5.18 10.47 -2.33
CA LEU A 125 5.05 9.08 -1.87
C LEU A 125 6.26 8.62 -1.05
N LYS A 126 7.46 9.03 -1.45
CA LYS A 126 8.69 8.68 -0.73
C LYS A 126 8.70 9.23 0.70
N GLY A 127 8.39 10.52 0.86
CA GLY A 127 8.28 11.17 2.16
C GLY A 127 7.19 10.55 3.04
N ARG A 128 6.07 10.12 2.43
CA ARG A 128 5.01 9.36 3.12
C ARG A 128 5.53 8.04 3.69
N ILE A 129 6.24 7.25 2.88
CA ILE A 129 6.84 5.96 3.29
C ILE A 129 7.88 6.16 4.39
N GLU A 130 8.81 7.12 4.22
CA GLU A 130 9.85 7.43 5.21
C GLU A 130 9.25 7.87 6.55
N MET A 131 8.15 8.62 6.52
CA MET A 131 7.42 9.02 7.71
C MET A 131 6.84 7.79 8.42
N ILE A 132 6.18 6.88 7.70
CA ILE A 132 5.65 5.63 8.29
C ILE A 132 6.80 4.83 8.92
N ASP A 133 7.91 4.64 8.20
CA ASP A 133 9.07 3.89 8.70
C ASP A 133 9.68 4.46 9.98
N ARG A 134 9.65 5.79 10.12
CA ARG A 134 10.10 6.47 11.34
C ARG A 134 9.11 6.28 12.48
N GLU A 135 7.82 6.53 12.24
CA GLU A 135 6.80 6.47 13.30
C GLU A 135 6.55 5.04 13.78
N MET A 136 6.65 4.03 12.92
CA MET A 136 6.55 2.62 13.32
C MET A 136 7.65 2.21 14.32
N LYS A 137 8.79 2.90 14.36
CA LYS A 137 9.88 2.62 15.30
C LYS A 137 9.72 3.32 16.65
N SER A 138 8.98 4.43 16.69
CA SER A 138 8.90 5.32 17.85
C SER A 138 7.54 5.31 18.55
N ALA A 139 6.45 5.12 17.81
CA ALA A 139 5.09 5.15 18.33
C ALA A 139 4.68 3.79 18.90
N PHE A 140 3.89 3.82 19.98
CA PHE A 140 3.25 2.62 20.49
C PHE A 140 1.96 2.36 19.70
N LEU A 141 1.90 1.22 19.03
CA LEU A 141 0.72 0.75 18.33
C LEU A 141 0.37 -0.65 18.81
N THR A 142 -0.93 -0.93 18.95
CA THR A 142 -1.39 -2.31 19.07
C THR A 142 -1.11 -3.07 17.78
N LYS A 143 -0.95 -4.39 17.86
CA LYS A 143 -0.66 -5.25 16.71
C LYS A 143 -1.52 -4.95 15.47
N ASP A 144 -2.84 -4.90 15.62
CA ASP A 144 -3.79 -4.58 14.53
C ASP A 144 -3.53 -3.22 13.86
N LEU A 145 -3.23 -2.19 14.64
CA LEU A 145 -2.94 -0.84 14.11
C LEU A 145 -1.57 -0.78 13.43
N SER A 146 -0.58 -1.53 13.94
CA SER A 146 0.72 -1.67 13.30
C SER A 146 0.60 -2.39 11.94
N GLU A 147 -0.20 -3.45 11.88
CA GLU A 147 -0.50 -4.18 10.63
C GLU A 147 -1.21 -3.29 9.60
N LYS A 148 -2.21 -2.49 10.03
CA LYS A 148 -2.87 -1.50 9.17
C LYS A 148 -1.91 -0.46 8.61
N LEU A 149 -0.98 0.02 9.44
CA LEU A 149 0.00 1.01 9.02
C LEU A 149 1.03 0.40 8.05
N LEU A 150 1.40 -0.86 8.26
CA LEU A 150 2.27 -1.60 7.34
C LEU A 150 1.57 -1.84 5.98
N ALA A 151 0.29 -2.18 5.98
CA ALA A 151 -0.47 -2.35 4.74
C ALA A 151 -0.51 -1.04 3.92
N LEU A 152 -0.78 0.09 4.58
CA LEU A 152 -0.72 1.41 3.94
C LEU A 152 0.67 1.71 3.36
N ARG A 153 1.74 1.35 4.09
CA ARG A 153 3.11 1.53 3.61
C ARG A 153 3.39 0.74 2.34
N GLU A 154 2.97 -0.53 2.27
CA GLU A 154 3.18 -1.36 1.09
C GLU A 154 2.35 -0.89 -0.11
N GLU A 155 1.13 -0.40 0.10
CA GLU A 155 0.33 0.26 -0.94
C GLU A 155 1.08 1.46 -1.53
N LEU A 156 1.56 2.38 -0.69
CA LEU A 156 2.33 3.55 -1.13
C LEU A 156 3.62 3.18 -1.86
N ARG A 157 4.24 2.07 -1.47
CA ARG A 157 5.43 1.56 -2.12
C ARG A 157 5.12 1.01 -3.50
N SER A 158 4.02 0.27 -3.65
CA SER A 158 3.53 -0.21 -4.95
C SER A 158 3.26 0.98 -5.88
N ASP A 159 2.54 2.00 -5.40
CA ASP A 159 2.27 3.22 -6.17
C ASP A 159 3.56 3.91 -6.62
N LEU A 160 4.56 3.99 -5.73
CA LEU A 160 5.85 4.60 -6.06
C LEU A 160 6.62 3.78 -7.10
N GLU A 161 6.59 2.45 -7.00
CA GLU A 161 7.22 1.56 -7.98
C GLU A 161 6.55 1.69 -9.36
N GLU A 162 5.23 1.82 -9.42
CA GLU A 162 4.48 2.10 -10.66
C GLU A 162 4.86 3.47 -11.26
N GLU A 163 4.93 4.53 -10.45
CA GLU A 163 5.36 5.86 -10.91
C GLU A 163 6.79 5.83 -11.49
N LEU A 164 7.70 5.12 -10.83
CA LEU A 164 9.09 4.98 -11.26
C LEU A 164 9.20 4.16 -12.55
N GLU A 165 8.43 3.08 -12.69
CA GLU A 165 8.46 2.28 -13.91
C GLU A 165 7.87 3.05 -15.09
N ALA A 166 6.77 3.79 -14.88
CA ALA A 166 6.24 4.69 -15.91
C ALA A 166 7.28 5.72 -16.37
N GLN A 167 8.08 6.29 -15.45
CA GLN A 167 9.18 7.19 -15.79
C GLN A 167 10.31 6.50 -16.56
N ARG A 168 10.67 5.27 -16.19
CA ARG A 168 11.69 4.47 -16.90
C ARG A 168 11.23 4.11 -18.30
N ASP A 169 9.98 3.70 -18.45
CA ASP A 169 9.39 3.39 -19.76
C ASP A 169 9.40 4.59 -20.70
N ILE A 170 9.12 5.80 -20.20
CA ILE A 170 9.23 7.04 -20.99
C ILE A 170 10.67 7.25 -21.50
N GLY A 171 11.69 6.84 -20.74
CA GLY A 171 13.10 7.01 -21.10
C GLY A 171 13.70 5.88 -21.93
N ARG A 172 13.11 4.67 -21.91
CA ARG A 172 13.72 3.45 -22.47
C ARG A 172 14.10 3.57 -23.95
N HIS A 173 13.29 4.28 -24.73
CA HIS A 173 13.51 4.48 -26.16
C HIS A 173 13.86 5.93 -26.53
N ILE A 174 14.36 6.72 -25.58
CA ILE A 174 14.75 8.10 -25.81
C ILE A 174 16.27 8.25 -25.66
N LEU A 175 16.93 8.58 -26.76
CA LEU A 175 18.31 9.05 -26.76
C LEU A 175 18.33 10.54 -26.43
N ILE A 176 19.20 10.93 -25.50
CA ILE A 176 19.44 12.33 -25.12
C ILE A 176 20.84 12.70 -25.60
N GLU A 177 20.92 13.61 -26.56
CA GLU A 177 22.18 14.13 -27.11
C GLU A 177 22.40 15.55 -26.55
N ASP A 178 23.50 15.77 -25.85
CA ASP A 178 23.89 17.10 -25.38
C ASP A 178 24.83 17.74 -26.40
N ASP A 179 24.49 18.94 -26.88
CA ASP A 179 25.32 19.70 -27.80
C ASP A 179 25.63 21.07 -27.13
N PRO A 180 26.77 21.14 -26.42
CA PRO A 180 27.20 22.34 -25.70
C PRO A 180 27.47 23.53 -26.64
N ILE A 181 27.88 23.27 -27.88
CA ILE A 181 28.18 24.31 -28.88
C ILE A 181 26.91 25.08 -29.24
N LYS A 182 25.80 24.36 -29.41
CA LYS A 182 24.48 24.96 -29.64
C LYS A 182 23.70 25.25 -28.34
N SER A 183 24.26 24.88 -27.19
CA SER A 183 23.66 25.08 -25.86
C SER A 183 22.25 24.49 -25.74
N TRP A 184 22.09 23.25 -26.22
CA TRP A 184 20.81 22.56 -26.21
C TRP A 184 20.96 21.05 -25.99
N LYS A 185 19.88 20.41 -25.57
CA LYS A 185 19.74 18.95 -25.47
C LYS A 185 18.67 18.49 -26.43
N VAL A 186 18.96 17.43 -27.18
CA VAL A 186 18.07 16.86 -28.18
C VAL A 186 17.55 15.52 -27.67
N TYR A 187 16.24 15.31 -27.73
CA TYR A 187 15.56 14.12 -27.23
C TYR A 187 14.89 13.40 -28.39
N ARG A 188 15.46 12.26 -28.79
CA ARG A 188 15.10 11.54 -30.02
C ARG A 188 14.72 10.09 -29.71
N SER A 189 13.87 9.52 -30.56
CA SER A 189 13.51 8.10 -30.44
C SER A 189 14.64 7.20 -30.94
N THR A 190 14.90 6.09 -30.25
CA THR A 190 15.79 5.01 -30.72
C THR A 190 15.06 3.93 -31.54
N ARG A 191 13.74 4.01 -31.66
CA ARG A 191 12.94 3.07 -32.46
C ARG A 191 13.23 3.20 -33.95
N ASN A 192 12.98 2.12 -34.70
CA ASN A 192 13.05 2.15 -36.15
C ASN A 192 11.89 2.96 -36.75
N LEU A 193 12.23 4.01 -37.50
CA LEU A 193 11.28 4.94 -38.12
C LEU A 193 11.17 4.77 -39.64
N ALA A 194 11.82 3.75 -40.21
CA ALA A 194 11.74 3.47 -41.64
C ALA A 194 10.35 2.93 -42.00
N GLN A 195 9.73 3.54 -43.01
CA GLN A 195 8.58 2.99 -43.71
C GLN A 195 9.02 2.63 -45.14
N GLN A 196 9.00 1.35 -45.46
CA GLN A 196 9.25 0.89 -46.82
C GLN A 196 7.93 0.91 -47.63
N ILE A 197 8.00 1.38 -48.87
CA ILE A 197 6.89 1.37 -49.83
C ILE A 197 7.41 0.85 -51.17
N GLY A 198 6.92 -0.30 -51.61
CA GLY A 198 7.52 -1.02 -52.74
C GLY A 198 8.85 -1.67 -52.33
N GLU A 199 9.71 -1.95 -53.30
CA GLU A 199 10.96 -2.69 -53.07
C GLU A 199 12.10 -1.78 -52.61
N ASP A 200 12.16 -0.55 -53.12
CA ASP A 200 13.35 0.31 -53.10
C ASP A 200 13.15 1.68 -52.44
N ARG A 201 11.91 2.05 -52.08
CA ARG A 201 11.62 3.37 -51.48
C ARG A 201 11.46 3.29 -49.97
N LYS A 202 12.15 4.17 -49.25
CA LYS A 202 12.06 4.31 -47.79
C LYS A 202 11.71 5.74 -47.41
N PHE A 203 10.77 5.86 -46.49
CA PHE A 203 10.32 7.12 -45.91
C PHE A 203 10.59 7.12 -44.42
N TYR A 204 10.97 8.27 -43.89
CA TYR A 204 11.20 8.47 -42.46
C TYR A 204 10.49 9.73 -42.01
N VAL A 205 9.80 9.64 -40.88
CA VAL A 205 9.26 10.78 -40.17
C VAL A 205 9.69 10.64 -38.71
N GLU A 206 10.57 11.53 -38.29
CA GLU A 206 11.09 11.57 -36.93
C GLU A 206 10.64 12.86 -36.26
N ILE A 207 9.81 12.72 -35.23
CA ILE A 207 9.42 13.80 -34.36
C ILE A 207 10.34 13.73 -33.14
N TYR A 208 11.00 14.83 -32.81
CA TYR A 208 11.88 14.95 -31.66
C TYR A 208 11.73 16.34 -31.04
N PHE A 209 12.27 16.56 -29.85
CA PHE A 209 12.25 17.89 -29.25
C PHE A 209 13.63 18.31 -28.78
N VAL A 210 13.79 19.62 -28.70
CA VAL A 210 15.00 20.28 -28.24
C VAL A 210 14.67 21.04 -26.97
N GLN A 211 15.58 21.01 -26.00
CA GLN A 211 15.57 21.86 -24.81
C GLN A 211 16.83 22.71 -24.81
N ARG A 212 16.70 24.03 -24.93
CA ARG A 212 17.81 24.96 -24.73
C ARG A 212 18.23 24.97 -23.26
N TYR A 213 19.48 25.32 -22.97
CA TYR A 213 19.94 25.48 -21.58
C TYR A 213 19.18 26.58 -20.81
N THR A 214 18.51 27.49 -21.53
CA THR A 214 17.57 28.46 -20.94
C THR A 214 16.27 27.82 -20.40
N GLY A 215 16.04 26.53 -20.67
CA GLY A 215 14.81 25.81 -20.35
C GLY A 215 13.76 25.85 -21.46
N LYS A 216 13.89 26.72 -22.47
CA LYS A 216 12.93 26.77 -23.60
C LYS A 216 12.97 25.46 -24.38
N LYS A 217 11.80 24.87 -24.61
CA LYS A 217 11.63 23.66 -25.43
C LYS A 217 10.85 23.97 -26.71
N PHE A 218 11.03 23.14 -27.73
CA PHE A 218 10.26 23.17 -28.98
C PHE A 218 10.41 21.85 -29.73
N PHE A 219 9.43 21.51 -30.55
CA PHE A 219 9.47 20.32 -31.40
C PHE A 219 10.19 20.59 -32.72
N LYS A 220 10.83 19.56 -33.23
CA LYS A 220 11.34 19.48 -34.59
C LYS A 220 10.85 18.21 -35.27
N VAL A 221 10.68 18.27 -36.59
CA VAL A 221 10.36 17.11 -37.41
C VAL A 221 11.41 16.97 -38.49
N LYS A 222 12.09 15.83 -38.47
CA LYS A 222 13.00 15.41 -39.53
C LYS A 222 12.27 14.45 -40.45
N THR A 223 12.20 14.79 -41.72
CA THR A 223 11.66 13.91 -42.76
C THR A 223 12.79 13.45 -43.66
N ARG A 224 12.74 12.22 -44.16
CA ARG A 224 13.71 11.71 -45.12
C ARG A 224 13.06 10.75 -46.11
N TYR A 225 13.53 10.79 -47.34
CA TYR A 225 13.16 9.91 -48.43
C TYR A 225 14.42 9.35 -49.07
N GLU A 226 14.44 8.04 -49.31
CA GLU A 226 15.53 7.33 -49.97
C GLU A 226 14.95 6.43 -51.07
N ALA A 227 15.44 6.57 -52.29
CA ALA A 227 15.02 5.78 -53.45
C ALA A 227 15.99 5.96 -54.63
N PRO A 228 15.89 5.17 -55.72
CA PRO A 228 16.69 5.37 -56.92
C PRO A 228 16.43 6.71 -57.63
N GLU A 229 15.21 7.23 -57.56
CA GLU A 229 14.79 8.47 -58.21
C GLU A 229 14.33 9.56 -57.23
N TYR A 230 14.47 10.83 -57.65
CA TYR A 230 14.01 11.99 -56.90
C TYR A 230 12.48 11.99 -56.74
N LEU A 231 12.03 12.27 -55.51
CA LEU A 231 10.65 12.64 -55.24
C LEU A 231 10.46 14.16 -55.34
N SER A 232 11.50 14.92 -55.00
CA SER A 232 11.45 16.39 -54.90
C SER A 232 10.29 16.85 -54.01
N TYR A 233 10.10 16.22 -52.85
CA TYR A 233 8.97 16.54 -51.97
C TYR A 233 9.04 17.96 -51.41
N GLU A 234 7.93 18.69 -51.53
CA GLU A 234 7.79 20.09 -51.14
C GLU A 234 7.09 20.24 -49.79
N SER A 235 6.29 19.24 -49.41
CA SER A 235 5.61 19.21 -48.12
C SER A 235 5.35 17.80 -47.63
N VAL A 236 5.27 17.67 -46.31
CA VAL A 236 4.85 16.44 -45.62
C VAL A 236 3.67 16.77 -44.71
N THR A 237 2.57 16.05 -44.89
CA THR A 237 1.36 16.19 -44.06
C THR A 237 1.24 15.00 -43.12
N LEU A 238 1.02 15.28 -41.83
CA LEU A 238 0.61 14.32 -40.82
C LEU A 238 -0.86 14.56 -40.46
N GLN A 239 -1.71 13.56 -40.66
CA GLN A 239 -3.13 13.63 -40.37
C GLN A 239 -3.53 12.53 -39.40
N GLY A 240 -3.88 12.93 -38.18
CA GLY A 240 -4.40 12.03 -37.16
C GLY A 240 -5.85 11.65 -37.44
N GLN A 241 -6.24 10.44 -37.03
CA GLN A 241 -7.64 9.99 -37.09
C GLN A 241 -8.59 10.93 -36.32
N ASN A 242 -8.08 11.65 -35.32
CA ASN A 242 -8.85 12.64 -34.57
C ASN A 242 -9.09 13.97 -35.32
N GLY A 243 -8.75 14.03 -36.61
CA GLY A 243 -8.94 15.21 -37.46
C GLY A 243 -7.79 16.23 -37.39
N THR A 244 -6.81 16.04 -36.51
CA THR A 244 -5.65 16.95 -36.41
C THR A 244 -4.79 16.82 -37.67
N ARG A 245 -4.45 17.96 -38.27
CA ARG A 245 -3.61 18.01 -39.47
C ARG A 245 -2.45 18.99 -39.29
N LEU A 246 -1.23 18.47 -39.38
CA LEU A 246 0.01 19.24 -39.40
C LEU A 246 0.62 19.13 -40.80
N THR A 247 0.93 20.26 -41.42
CA THR A 247 1.64 20.31 -42.69
C THR A 247 3.00 20.95 -42.46
N ILE A 248 4.04 20.30 -42.96
CA ILE A 248 5.43 20.74 -42.84
C ILE A 248 5.87 21.11 -44.25
N ASP A 249 6.14 22.39 -44.47
CA ASP A 249 6.69 22.87 -45.73
C ASP A 249 8.21 22.63 -45.75
N THR A 250 8.67 21.85 -46.71
CA THR A 250 10.04 21.36 -46.79
C THR A 250 10.79 22.12 -47.87
N ILE A 251 11.07 23.38 -47.57
CA ILE A 251 11.78 24.33 -48.44
C ILE A 251 13.24 24.52 -48.00
N TYR A 252 14.06 25.09 -48.87
CA TYR A 252 15.43 25.50 -48.55
C TYR A 252 15.41 26.64 -47.52
N PRO A 253 16.36 26.70 -46.55
CA PRO A 253 17.54 25.85 -46.36
C PRO A 253 17.31 24.57 -45.55
N GLN A 254 16.09 24.32 -45.06
CA GLN A 254 15.79 23.18 -44.21
C GLN A 254 15.81 21.85 -44.98
N LYS A 255 15.53 21.90 -46.29
CA LYS A 255 15.60 20.76 -47.20
C LYS A 255 16.97 20.64 -47.86
N GLN A 256 17.50 19.42 -47.89
CA GLN A 256 18.76 19.04 -48.53
C GLN A 256 18.58 17.76 -49.33
N SER A 257 19.48 17.51 -50.27
CA SER A 257 19.51 16.29 -51.05
C SER A 257 20.93 15.88 -51.41
N SER A 258 21.19 14.59 -51.51
CA SER A 258 22.44 14.02 -51.99
C SER A 258 22.17 12.80 -52.88
N VAL A 259 23.14 12.46 -53.74
CA VAL A 259 23.11 11.25 -54.56
C VAL A 259 24.34 10.42 -54.24
N ASP A 260 24.15 9.13 -54.03
CA ASP A 260 25.21 8.16 -53.84
C ASP A 260 24.96 6.88 -54.67
N VAL A 261 25.77 5.83 -54.44
CA VAL A 261 25.69 4.55 -55.15
C VAL A 261 24.33 3.84 -54.96
N HIS A 262 23.60 4.17 -53.90
CA HIS A 262 22.31 3.58 -53.55
C HIS A 262 21.11 4.43 -54.02
N GLY A 263 21.36 5.58 -54.64
CA GLY A 263 20.34 6.44 -55.24
C GLY A 263 20.30 7.84 -54.62
N VAL A 264 19.10 8.37 -54.49
CA VAL A 264 18.80 9.71 -54.01
C VAL A 264 18.41 9.67 -52.53
N ASN A 265 18.99 10.57 -51.74
CA ASN A 265 18.59 10.86 -50.38
C ASN A 265 18.10 12.30 -50.29
N GLU A 266 16.83 12.50 -49.91
CA GLU A 266 16.26 13.82 -49.66
C GLU A 266 15.83 13.91 -48.20
N TRP A 267 16.21 14.97 -47.48
CA TRP A 267 15.77 15.16 -46.10
C TRP A 267 15.43 16.61 -45.80
N SER A 268 14.57 16.81 -44.80
CA SER A 268 14.30 18.11 -44.20
C SER A 268 14.36 18.03 -42.68
N ASP A 269 14.73 19.12 -42.02
CA ASP A 269 14.71 19.21 -40.56
C ASP A 269 14.10 20.55 -40.10
N ASN A 270 12.83 20.51 -39.71
CA ASN A 270 11.99 21.68 -39.53
C ASN A 270 11.62 21.89 -38.06
N GLU A 271 11.73 23.12 -37.57
CA GLU A 271 11.12 23.53 -36.30
C GLU A 271 9.61 23.70 -36.47
N ILE A 272 8.83 23.26 -35.48
CA ILE A 272 7.37 23.27 -35.54
C ILE A 272 6.82 24.32 -34.59
N ALA A 273 6.18 25.35 -35.15
CA ALA A 273 5.50 26.38 -34.36
C ALA A 273 4.18 25.88 -33.74
N GLU A 274 3.49 24.97 -34.42
CA GLU A 274 2.18 24.46 -34.02
C GLU A 274 2.29 23.27 -33.06
N GLU A 275 2.93 23.47 -31.90
CA GLU A 275 3.21 22.40 -30.93
C GLU A 275 1.95 21.65 -30.47
N ASP A 276 0.82 22.36 -30.34
CA ASP A 276 -0.45 21.77 -29.92
C ASP A 276 -0.93 20.68 -30.90
N LYS A 277 -0.60 20.80 -32.18
CA LYS A 277 -0.92 19.78 -33.18
C LYS A 277 -0.10 18.52 -32.98
N ILE A 278 1.18 18.62 -32.62
CA ILE A 278 2.01 17.44 -32.28
C ILE A 278 1.41 16.73 -31.06
N LEU A 279 1.03 17.48 -30.03
CA LEU A 279 0.40 16.93 -28.82
C LEU A 279 -0.93 16.22 -29.14
N LYS A 280 -1.74 16.77 -30.04
CA LYS A 280 -2.99 16.16 -30.49
C LYS A 280 -2.76 14.95 -31.42
N LEU A 281 -1.74 14.99 -32.28
CA LEU A 281 -1.36 13.86 -33.14
C LEU A 281 -0.96 12.64 -32.31
N ALA A 282 -0.19 12.82 -31.24
CA ALA A 282 0.21 11.73 -30.34
C ALA A 282 -0.98 11.01 -29.67
N LYS A 283 -2.13 11.69 -29.54
CA LYS A 283 -3.39 11.11 -29.01
C LYS A 283 -4.20 10.35 -30.06
N SER A 284 -3.80 10.38 -31.33
CA SER A 284 -4.50 9.64 -32.39
C SER A 284 -4.16 8.16 -32.33
N GLN A 285 -5.14 7.30 -32.65
CA GLN A 285 -4.90 5.86 -32.77
C GLN A 285 -4.11 5.51 -34.04
N ALA A 286 -4.35 6.25 -35.12
CA ALA A 286 -3.59 6.19 -36.36
C ALA A 286 -3.22 7.59 -36.86
N VAL A 287 -2.08 7.70 -37.51
CA VAL A 287 -1.62 8.92 -38.19
C VAL A 287 -1.27 8.54 -39.63
N THR A 288 -1.91 9.22 -40.58
CA THR A 288 -1.61 9.10 -42.00
C THR A 288 -0.56 10.14 -42.38
N VAL A 289 0.49 9.70 -43.05
CA VAL A 289 1.58 10.52 -43.56
C VAL A 289 1.40 10.67 -45.07
N THR A 290 1.56 11.88 -45.58
CA THR A 290 1.59 12.14 -47.02
C THR A 290 2.79 12.98 -47.39
N PHE A 291 3.69 12.44 -48.22
CA PHE A 291 4.74 13.19 -48.89
C PHE A 291 4.20 13.69 -50.23
N LYS A 292 4.31 14.99 -50.49
CA LYS A 292 3.85 15.63 -51.72
C LYS A 292 5.03 16.33 -52.40
N GLY A 293 5.36 15.90 -53.61
CA GLY A 293 6.37 16.50 -54.49
C GLY A 293 6.00 16.30 -55.95
N GLY A 294 6.96 15.89 -56.78
CA GLY A 294 6.70 15.47 -58.16
C GLY A 294 5.69 14.32 -58.23
N ASN A 295 5.70 13.44 -57.22
CA ASN A 295 4.68 12.42 -56.99
C ASN A 295 4.09 12.56 -55.57
N ARG A 296 2.98 11.86 -55.32
CA ARG A 296 2.34 11.80 -54.00
C ARG A 296 2.41 10.40 -53.42
N TYR A 297 2.97 10.26 -52.22
CA TYR A 297 2.99 9.01 -51.46
C TYR A 297 2.24 9.18 -50.14
N THR A 298 1.35 8.25 -49.85
CA THR A 298 0.53 8.25 -48.63
C THR A 298 0.60 6.88 -47.96
N PHE A 299 0.84 6.87 -46.65
CA PHE A 299 0.89 5.66 -45.84
C PHE A 299 0.44 5.95 -44.42
N GLN A 300 0.07 4.92 -43.66
CA GLN A 300 -0.16 5.05 -42.22
C GLN A 300 1.15 4.78 -41.47
N MET A 301 1.40 5.55 -40.39
CA MET A 301 2.51 5.29 -39.50
C MET A 301 2.44 3.88 -38.94
N SER A 302 3.57 3.18 -38.90
CA SER A 302 3.69 1.89 -38.22
C SER A 302 3.52 2.03 -36.70
N GLU A 303 3.30 0.91 -36.01
CA GLU A 303 3.22 0.89 -34.54
C GLU A 303 4.50 1.48 -33.90
N GLN A 304 5.67 1.19 -34.47
CA GLN A 304 6.95 1.72 -33.99
C GLN A 304 7.03 3.25 -34.15
N GLN A 305 6.56 3.79 -35.27
CA GLN A 305 6.53 5.23 -35.51
C GLN A 305 5.53 5.95 -34.59
N LEU A 306 4.34 5.36 -34.38
CA LEU A 306 3.35 5.90 -33.44
C LEU A 306 3.83 5.84 -31.99
N ALA A 307 4.48 4.76 -31.60
CA ALA A 307 5.09 4.62 -30.27
C ALA A 307 6.18 5.68 -30.06
N ALA A 308 7.08 5.87 -31.03
CA ALA A 308 8.11 6.89 -30.99
C ALA A 308 7.54 8.30 -30.80
N LEU A 309 6.50 8.67 -31.57
CA LEU A 309 5.80 9.95 -31.41
C LEU A 309 5.25 10.12 -29.98
N ARG A 310 4.57 9.10 -29.46
CA ARG A 310 3.97 9.14 -28.11
C ARG A 310 5.02 9.26 -27.01
N GLU A 311 6.11 8.50 -27.11
CA GLU A 311 7.21 8.52 -26.14
C GLU A 311 7.91 9.89 -26.12
N VAL A 312 8.21 10.45 -27.30
CA VAL A 312 8.81 11.79 -27.41
C VAL A 312 7.89 12.86 -26.82
N VAL A 313 6.59 12.80 -27.08
CA VAL A 313 5.62 13.75 -26.50
C VAL A 313 5.49 13.60 -24.99
N ARG A 314 5.44 12.36 -24.47
CA ARG A 314 5.43 12.11 -23.01
C ARG A 314 6.69 12.67 -22.36
N LYS A 315 7.86 12.44 -22.98
CA LYS A 315 9.13 12.99 -22.47
C LYS A 315 9.15 14.51 -22.53
N TYR A 316 8.65 15.12 -23.60
CA TYR A 316 8.51 16.58 -23.72
C TYR A 316 7.69 17.16 -22.56
N GLN A 317 6.58 16.50 -22.20
CA GLN A 317 5.71 16.93 -21.10
C GLN A 317 6.33 16.72 -19.72
N ALA A 318 7.11 15.64 -19.53
CA ALA A 318 7.76 15.32 -18.26
C ALA A 318 9.03 16.15 -17.99
N THR A 319 9.74 16.57 -19.04
CA THR A 319 10.94 17.40 -18.92
C THR A 319 10.54 18.81 -18.50
N ARG A 320 11.05 19.28 -17.35
CA ARG A 320 10.80 20.63 -16.83
C ARG A 320 11.59 21.69 -17.57
#